data_AF-A0A8T6N4W9-F1
#
_entry.id   AF-A0A8T6N4W9-F1
#
_cell.length_a   1.000
_cell.length_b   1.000
_cell.length_c   1.000
_cell.angle_alpha   90.00
_cell.angle_beta   90.00
_cell.angle_gamma   90.00
#
_symmetry.space_group_name_H-M   'P 1'
#
loop_
_entity.id
_entity.type
_entity.pdbx_description
1 polymer ?
#
loop_
_entity_poly.entity_id
_entity_poly.type
_entity_poly.pdbx_seq_one_letter_code
_entity_poly.pdbx_strand_id
1 'polypeptide(L)'
;MTGMRPWGGFWSGTWRRRGGLNGHRLTLEVFLIGVVFVAVPYFSTNNIAEAYLSTVFDPEIALDRQIPVWNWTILPYALLYAFYPATLLLAPKDDRGRIEMILTIQMMIIVTAFCCLIFLLLPAEIDMRDQIDWGTMNAWEDALFTLIHSSDNPWNAWPSLHIVHSYILARIMTVWIARRKPSSPILWNLALIILWLEWALLALSILTTKQHYLFDLIMGIIVAHLAWSSLQKIFSDLNDLGPYQFSKIYDWVD
;
A
#
# COMPACT_ATOMS: atom_id res chain seq x y z
N MET A 1 -12.89 13.25 -18.31
CA MET A 1 -12.49 12.55 -17.08
C MET A 1 -12.39 11.06 -17.39
N THR A 2 -11.18 10.52 -17.53
CA THR A 2 -10.93 9.12 -17.96
C THR A 2 -10.27 8.26 -16.86
N GLY A 3 -10.23 8.77 -15.62
CA GLY A 3 -9.70 8.09 -14.43
C GLY A 3 -10.79 7.59 -13.47
N MET A 4 -10.36 7.08 -12.31
CA MET A 4 -11.24 6.73 -11.19
C MET A 4 -12.11 7.94 -10.80
N ARG A 5 -13.40 7.71 -10.56
CA ARG A 5 -14.34 8.76 -10.12
C ARG A 5 -14.18 9.03 -8.60
N PRO A 6 -13.84 10.26 -8.18
CA PRO A 6 -13.83 10.65 -6.77
C PRO A 6 -15.20 10.47 -6.10
N TRP A 7 -15.22 9.99 -4.86
CA TRP A 7 -16.46 9.81 -4.09
C TRP A 7 -16.89 11.12 -3.44
N GLY A 8 -17.51 12.00 -4.24
CA GLY A 8 -17.94 13.35 -3.85
C GLY A 8 -18.62 13.42 -2.48
N GLY A 9 -19.77 12.76 -2.35
CA GLY A 9 -20.56 12.76 -1.12
C GLY A 9 -19.81 12.21 0.11
N PHE A 10 -19.06 11.13 -0.06
CA PHE A 10 -18.31 10.48 1.02
C PHE A 10 -17.23 11.40 1.61
N TRP A 11 -16.44 12.05 0.75
CA TRP A 11 -15.34 12.90 1.20
C TRP A 11 -15.75 14.34 1.56
N SER A 12 -16.96 14.77 1.19
CA SER A 12 -17.43 16.16 1.40
C SER A 12 -17.32 16.63 2.86
N GLY A 13 -17.65 15.77 3.82
CA GLY A 13 -17.55 16.09 5.25
C GLY A 13 -16.11 16.30 5.71
N THR A 14 -15.21 15.40 5.29
CA THR A 14 -13.77 15.51 5.60
C THR A 14 -13.15 16.72 4.93
N TRP A 15 -13.58 17.04 3.70
CA TRP A 15 -13.13 18.24 2.99
C TRP A 15 -13.53 19.54 3.70
N ARG A 16 -14.79 19.69 4.12
CA ARG A 16 -15.25 20.89 4.86
C ARG A 16 -14.45 21.14 6.12
N ARG A 17 -13.97 20.08 6.78
CA ARG A 17 -13.21 20.16 8.03
C ARG A 17 -11.70 20.22 7.83
N ARG A 18 -11.21 20.32 6.59
CA ARG A 18 -9.77 20.18 6.26
C ARG A 18 -8.84 21.18 6.95
N GLY A 19 -9.32 22.38 7.24
CA GLY A 19 -8.56 23.43 7.92
C GLY A 19 -8.34 23.19 9.42
N GLY A 20 -9.08 22.26 10.03
CA GLY A 20 -8.98 21.98 11.47
C GLY A 20 -7.61 21.44 11.90
N LEU A 21 -7.32 21.51 13.20
CA LEU A 21 -6.08 21.02 13.82
C LEU A 21 -4.82 21.60 13.14
N ASN A 22 -4.75 22.92 12.95
CA ASN A 22 -3.65 23.58 12.23
C ASN A 22 -3.40 22.97 10.82
N GLY A 23 -4.49 22.61 10.14
CA GLY A 23 -4.46 22.01 8.81
C GLY A 23 -4.19 20.50 8.76
N HIS A 24 -4.05 19.82 9.90
CA HIS A 24 -3.80 18.37 9.97
C HIS A 24 -5.06 17.51 10.01
N ARG A 25 -6.25 18.10 10.22
CA ARG A 25 -7.48 17.34 10.44
C ARG A 25 -7.82 16.40 9.27
N LEU A 26 -7.71 16.87 8.02
CA LEU A 26 -7.98 16.00 6.86
C LEU A 26 -7.03 14.81 6.81
N THR A 27 -5.73 15.05 6.99
CA THR A 27 -4.72 13.98 6.97
C THR A 27 -5.02 12.93 8.04
N LEU A 28 -5.41 13.35 9.25
CA LEU A 28 -5.79 12.45 10.32
C LEU A 28 -7.08 11.68 10.00
N GLU A 29 -8.14 12.37 9.56
CA GLU A 29 -9.41 11.72 9.20
C GLU A 29 -9.21 10.70 8.07
N VAL A 30 -8.47 11.07 7.03
CA VAL A 30 -8.15 10.20 5.89
C VAL A 30 -7.30 9.01 6.33
N PHE A 31 -6.34 9.19 7.24
CA PHE A 31 -5.57 8.08 7.82
C PHE A 31 -6.47 7.11 8.59
N LEU A 32 -7.33 7.62 9.48
CA LEU A 32 -8.23 6.78 10.28
C LEU A 32 -9.23 6.02 9.39
N ILE A 33 -9.79 6.69 8.38
CA ILE A 33 -10.63 6.05 7.35
C ILE A 33 -9.81 4.97 6.63
N GLY A 34 -8.58 5.28 6.23
CA GLY A 34 -7.67 4.32 5.61
C GLY A 34 -7.44 3.09 6.49
N VAL A 35 -7.12 3.26 7.77
CA VAL A 35 -6.95 2.16 8.73
C VAL A 35 -8.20 1.30 8.79
N VAL A 36 -9.39 1.90 8.92
CA VAL A 36 -10.65 1.14 8.97
C VAL A 36 -10.90 0.37 7.67
N PHE A 37 -10.82 1.03 6.52
CA PHE A 37 -11.19 0.42 5.24
C PHE A 37 -10.08 -0.41 4.59
N VAL A 38 -8.86 -0.39 5.12
CA VAL A 38 -7.77 -1.24 4.66
C VAL A 38 -7.51 -2.38 5.64
N ALA A 39 -7.28 -2.06 6.92
CA ALA A 39 -6.87 -3.07 7.90
C ALA A 39 -8.04 -4.01 8.23
N VAL A 40 -9.26 -3.49 8.42
CA VAL A 40 -10.40 -4.36 8.78
C VAL A 40 -10.69 -5.37 7.68
N PRO A 41 -10.84 -4.99 6.39
CA PRO A 41 -11.03 -5.98 5.33
C PRO A 41 -9.86 -6.96 5.23
N TYR A 42 -8.62 -6.48 5.29
CA TYR A 42 -7.44 -7.33 5.20
C TYR A 42 -7.42 -8.41 6.28
N PHE A 43 -7.50 -8.02 7.56
CA PHE A 43 -7.48 -8.98 8.66
C PHE A 43 -8.73 -9.86 8.68
N SER A 44 -9.89 -9.33 8.25
CA SER A 44 -11.11 -10.13 8.13
C SER A 44 -10.95 -11.25 7.12
N THR A 45 -10.46 -10.96 5.90
CA THR A 45 -10.24 -12.02 4.89
C THR A 45 -9.16 -12.98 5.33
N ASN A 46 -8.10 -12.49 5.99
CA ASN A 46 -7.00 -13.32 6.47
C ASN A 46 -7.47 -14.40 7.46
N ASN A 47 -8.30 -13.99 8.43
CA ASN A 47 -8.83 -14.90 9.44
C ASN A 47 -9.96 -15.78 8.90
N ILE A 48 -10.81 -15.27 8.00
CA ILE A 48 -11.86 -16.07 7.36
C ILE A 48 -11.23 -17.17 6.50
N ALA A 49 -10.21 -16.83 5.70
CA ALA A 49 -9.55 -17.78 4.83
C ALA A 49 -8.87 -18.89 5.64
N GLU A 50 -8.09 -18.52 6.66
CA GLU A 50 -7.46 -19.47 7.59
C GLU A 50 -8.48 -20.40 8.27
N ALA A 51 -9.61 -19.86 8.74
CA ALA A 51 -10.56 -20.65 9.53
C ALA A 51 -11.50 -21.52 8.68
N TYR A 52 -11.78 -21.15 7.43
CA TYR A 52 -12.91 -21.72 6.67
C TYR A 52 -12.61 -22.09 5.23
N LEU A 53 -11.49 -21.67 4.66
CA LEU A 53 -11.19 -21.91 3.26
C LEU A 53 -10.10 -22.98 3.11
N SER A 54 -10.14 -23.64 1.97
CA SER A 54 -9.08 -24.55 1.50
C SER A 54 -8.47 -23.96 0.23
N THR A 55 -7.25 -24.36 -0.11
CA THR A 55 -6.58 -23.91 -1.34
C THR A 55 -7.44 -24.26 -2.55
N VAL A 56 -7.82 -23.22 -3.32
CA VAL A 56 -8.60 -23.34 -4.56
C VAL A 56 -7.72 -23.05 -5.77
N PHE A 57 -6.72 -22.19 -5.60
CA PHE A 57 -5.78 -21.82 -6.65
C PHE A 57 -4.36 -21.91 -6.09
N ASP A 58 -3.49 -22.60 -6.82
CA ASP A 58 -2.08 -22.75 -6.48
C ASP A 58 -1.24 -22.23 -7.66
N PRO A 59 -0.65 -21.02 -7.54
CA PRO A 59 0.21 -20.45 -8.57
C PRO A 59 1.68 -20.87 -8.46
N GLU A 60 2.03 -21.77 -7.55
CA GLU A 60 3.42 -22.14 -7.29
C GLU A 60 4.13 -22.66 -8.54
N ILE A 61 5.36 -22.19 -8.74
CA ILE A 61 6.29 -22.74 -9.73
C ILE A 61 7.56 -23.24 -9.06
N ALA A 62 8.31 -24.13 -9.74
CA ALA A 62 9.53 -24.72 -9.22
C ALA A 62 10.60 -23.70 -8.77
N LEU A 63 10.57 -22.47 -9.30
CA LEU A 63 11.46 -21.39 -8.89
C LEU A 63 11.18 -20.91 -7.47
N ASP A 64 9.91 -20.91 -7.02
CA ASP A 64 9.53 -20.39 -5.71
C ASP A 64 10.19 -21.16 -4.56
N ARG A 65 10.24 -22.48 -4.68
CA ARG A 65 10.95 -23.35 -3.72
C ARG A 65 12.47 -23.27 -3.80
N GLN A 66 13.02 -22.74 -4.90
CA GLN A 66 14.46 -22.52 -5.05
C GLN A 66 14.93 -21.19 -4.46
N ILE A 67 14.03 -20.23 -4.25
CA ILE A 67 14.36 -18.97 -3.58
C ILE A 67 14.63 -19.27 -2.10
N PRO A 68 15.85 -19.09 -1.57
CA PRO A 68 16.14 -19.40 -0.18
C PRO A 68 15.54 -18.36 0.77
N VAL A 69 15.34 -18.76 2.03
CA VAL A 69 15.03 -17.81 3.11
C VAL A 69 16.25 -16.94 3.39
N TRP A 70 16.07 -15.61 3.40
CA TRP A 70 17.12 -14.67 3.82
C TRP A 70 16.68 -13.93 5.07
N ASN A 71 17.12 -14.40 6.24
CA ASN A 71 16.59 -13.91 7.52
C ASN A 71 16.62 -12.37 7.66
N TRP A 72 17.68 -11.72 7.20
CA TRP A 72 17.81 -10.26 7.30
C TRP A 72 16.77 -9.48 6.47
N THR A 73 16.16 -10.08 5.44
CA THR A 73 15.15 -9.40 4.59
C THR A 73 13.79 -9.25 5.29
N ILE A 74 13.59 -9.85 6.47
CA ILE A 74 12.43 -9.54 7.30
C ILE A 74 12.39 -8.07 7.72
N LEU A 75 13.55 -7.40 7.79
CA LEU A 75 13.62 -5.98 8.09
C LEU A 75 12.95 -5.12 7.01
N PRO A 76 13.35 -5.18 5.71
CA PRO A 76 12.64 -4.45 4.67
C PRO A 76 11.18 -4.89 4.50
N TYR A 77 10.85 -6.15 4.81
CA TYR A 77 9.44 -6.55 4.91
C TYR A 77 8.69 -5.73 5.97
N ALA A 78 9.21 -5.67 7.20
CA ALA A 78 8.59 -4.94 8.31
C ALA A 78 8.57 -3.42 8.09
N LEU A 79 9.55 -2.87 7.36
CA LEU A 79 9.59 -1.45 7.02
C LEU A 79 8.47 -1.01 6.07
N LEU A 80 7.73 -1.94 5.44
CA LEU A 80 6.44 -1.64 4.78
C LEU A 80 5.55 -0.77 5.68
N TYR A 81 5.44 -1.09 6.97
CA TYR A 81 4.56 -0.37 7.89
C TYR A 81 4.99 1.09 8.08
N ALA A 82 6.26 1.43 7.80
CA ALA A 82 6.77 2.79 7.84
C ALA A 82 6.32 3.64 6.63
N PHE A 83 5.92 3.03 5.49
CA PHE A 83 5.44 3.79 4.33
C PHE A 83 4.18 4.61 4.65
N TYR A 84 3.28 4.08 5.49
CA TYR A 84 2.06 4.76 5.90
C TYR A 84 2.34 6.07 6.67
N PRO A 85 3.02 6.06 7.84
CA PRO A 85 3.33 7.28 8.56
C PRO A 85 4.26 8.20 7.76
N ALA A 86 5.23 7.67 6.99
CA ALA A 86 6.08 8.49 6.11
C ALA A 86 5.25 9.29 5.09
N THR A 87 4.23 8.65 4.49
CA THR A 87 3.32 9.32 3.57
C THR A 87 2.55 10.45 4.26
N LEU A 88 2.05 10.23 5.48
CA LEU A 88 1.35 11.29 6.25
C LEU A 88 2.26 12.47 6.58
N LEU A 89 3.53 12.20 6.93
CA LEU A 89 4.51 13.24 7.25
C LEU A 89 4.90 14.07 6.03
N LEU A 90 4.93 13.44 4.85
CA LEU A 90 5.28 14.11 3.58
C LEU A 90 4.11 14.81 2.91
N ALA A 91 2.87 14.51 3.32
CA ALA A 91 1.64 15.05 2.75
C ALA A 91 1.64 16.60 2.76
N PRO A 92 1.50 17.24 1.59
CA PRO A 92 1.31 18.68 1.52
C PRO A 92 -0.03 19.07 2.16
N LYS A 93 -0.04 20.21 2.86
CA LYS A 93 -1.21 20.72 3.58
C LYS A 93 -2.06 21.70 2.77
N ASP A 94 -1.66 21.99 1.53
CA ASP A 94 -2.47 22.79 0.62
C ASP A 94 -3.63 21.97 0.05
N ASP A 95 -4.63 22.63 -0.50
CA ASP A 95 -5.83 21.97 -1.00
C ASP A 95 -5.51 20.97 -2.12
N ARG A 96 -4.46 21.23 -2.90
CA ARG A 96 -3.96 20.29 -3.89
C ARG A 96 -3.43 18.99 -3.25
N GLY A 97 -2.53 19.07 -2.27
CA GLY A 97 -2.01 17.87 -1.59
C GLY A 97 -3.10 17.11 -0.84
N ARG A 98 -4.07 17.82 -0.28
CA ARG A 98 -5.25 17.21 0.37
C ARG A 98 -6.12 16.43 -0.59
N ILE A 99 -6.39 16.96 -1.79
CA ILE A 99 -7.10 16.23 -2.85
C ILE A 99 -6.30 14.99 -3.24
N GLU A 100 -5.00 15.14 -3.49
CA GLU A 100 -4.13 14.02 -3.85
C GLU A 100 -4.14 12.91 -2.78
N MET A 101 -4.09 13.26 -1.50
CA MET A 101 -4.21 12.33 -0.39
C MET A 101 -5.57 11.61 -0.36
N ILE A 102 -6.68 12.33 -0.52
CA ILE A 102 -8.02 11.74 -0.60
C ILE A 102 -8.10 10.73 -1.73
N LEU A 103 -7.64 11.10 -2.93
CA LEU A 103 -7.69 10.25 -4.10
C LEU A 103 -6.80 9.01 -3.93
N THR A 104 -5.60 9.17 -3.37
CA THR A 104 -4.70 8.06 -3.08
C THR A 104 -5.34 7.07 -2.10
N ILE A 105 -5.90 7.53 -0.98
CA ILE A 105 -6.53 6.62 -0.02
C ILE A 105 -7.80 6.00 -0.58
N GLN A 106 -8.60 6.73 -1.35
CA GLN A 106 -9.72 6.14 -2.08
C GLN A 106 -9.27 5.00 -2.99
N MET A 107 -8.18 5.18 -3.75
CA MET A 107 -7.63 4.13 -4.59
C MET A 107 -7.15 2.94 -3.76
N MET A 108 -6.46 3.18 -2.63
CA MET A 108 -6.04 2.12 -1.72
C MET A 108 -7.22 1.29 -1.19
N ILE A 109 -8.34 1.94 -0.85
CA ILE A 109 -9.57 1.26 -0.43
C ILE A 109 -10.12 0.39 -1.56
N ILE A 110 -10.17 0.92 -2.80
CA ILE A 110 -10.67 0.18 -3.96
C ILE A 110 -9.82 -1.05 -4.27
N VAL A 111 -8.49 -0.90 -4.31
CA VAL A 111 -7.59 -2.03 -4.59
C VAL A 111 -7.57 -3.04 -3.45
N THR A 112 -7.71 -2.59 -2.19
CA THR A 112 -7.88 -3.50 -1.05
C THR A 112 -9.14 -4.33 -1.22
N ALA A 113 -10.28 -3.70 -1.49
CA ALA A 113 -11.53 -4.42 -1.69
C ALA A 113 -11.45 -5.41 -2.87
N PHE A 114 -10.79 -5.03 -3.96
CA PHE A 114 -10.53 -5.90 -5.11
C PHE A 114 -9.67 -7.12 -4.73
N CYS A 115 -8.54 -6.93 -4.06
CA CYS A 115 -7.68 -8.04 -3.62
C CYS A 115 -8.38 -8.92 -2.58
N CYS A 116 -9.05 -8.33 -1.58
CA CYS A 116 -9.85 -9.05 -0.58
C CYS A 116 -10.92 -9.94 -1.23
N LEU A 117 -11.58 -9.46 -2.30
CA LEU A 117 -12.52 -10.27 -3.05
C LEU A 117 -11.83 -11.48 -3.70
N ILE A 118 -10.65 -11.31 -4.28
CA ILE A 118 -9.87 -12.40 -4.86
C ILE A 118 -9.45 -13.39 -3.78
N PHE A 119 -8.93 -12.93 -2.64
CA PHE A 119 -8.51 -13.80 -1.53
C PHE A 119 -9.64 -14.73 -1.07
N LEU A 120 -10.89 -14.25 -1.07
CA LEU A 120 -12.04 -15.05 -0.68
C LEU A 120 -12.57 -15.98 -1.80
N LEU A 121 -12.47 -15.56 -3.07
CA LEU A 121 -12.98 -16.34 -4.20
C LEU A 121 -12.00 -17.37 -4.74
N LEU A 122 -10.70 -17.05 -4.67
CA LEU A 122 -9.59 -17.85 -5.19
C LEU A 122 -8.47 -17.93 -4.13
N PRO A 123 -8.77 -18.44 -2.93
CA PRO A 123 -7.80 -18.59 -1.86
C PRO A 123 -6.60 -19.42 -2.35
N ALA A 124 -5.41 -18.88 -2.14
CA ALA A 124 -4.13 -19.52 -2.43
C ALA A 124 -3.30 -19.52 -1.16
N GLU A 125 -3.09 -20.70 -0.60
CA GLU A 125 -2.25 -20.88 0.58
C GLU A 125 -0.77 -20.87 0.19
N ILE A 126 0.07 -20.17 0.95
CA ILE A 126 1.52 -20.22 0.82
C ILE A 126 2.06 -21.48 1.52
N ASP A 127 2.26 -22.55 0.75
CA ASP A 127 2.74 -23.86 1.22
C ASP A 127 4.28 -24.01 1.09
N MET A 128 5.02 -22.97 1.49
CA MET A 128 6.49 -22.99 1.52
C MET A 128 7.08 -22.48 2.84
N ARG A 129 6.23 -22.22 3.84
CA ARG A 129 6.67 -21.73 5.15
C ARG A 129 7.41 -22.80 5.96
N ASP A 130 7.31 -24.07 5.56
CA ASP A 130 8.12 -25.19 6.07
C ASP A 130 9.63 -25.02 5.80
N GLN A 131 10.00 -24.24 4.78
CA GLN A 131 11.41 -23.96 4.45
C GLN A 131 12.07 -22.95 5.40
N ILE A 132 11.33 -22.38 6.35
CA ILE A 132 11.87 -21.44 7.36
C ILE A 132 12.58 -22.22 8.46
N ASP A 133 13.91 -22.11 8.50
CA ASP A 133 14.74 -22.64 9.58
C ASP A 133 14.90 -21.61 10.71
N TRP A 134 13.97 -21.65 11.66
CA TRP A 134 13.96 -20.81 12.86
C TRP A 134 15.24 -20.91 13.70
N GLY A 135 15.95 -22.04 13.65
CA GLY A 135 17.19 -22.25 14.40
C GLY A 135 18.38 -21.40 13.93
N THR A 136 18.28 -20.81 12.74
CA THR A 136 19.34 -19.98 12.13
C THR A 136 19.20 -18.48 12.42
N MET A 137 18.09 -18.06 13.02
CA MET A 137 17.78 -16.65 13.25
C MET A 137 18.44 -16.10 14.51
N ASN A 138 18.88 -14.85 14.45
CA ASN A 138 19.19 -14.11 15.68
C ASN A 138 17.89 -13.58 16.35
N ALA A 139 18.01 -13.02 17.56
CA ALA A 139 16.86 -12.65 18.37
C ALA A 139 15.91 -11.61 17.72
N TRP A 140 16.42 -10.65 16.94
CA TRP A 140 15.56 -9.64 16.33
C TRP A 140 14.90 -10.18 15.05
N GLU A 141 15.59 -11.03 14.29
CA GLU A 141 15.03 -11.73 13.14
C GLU A 141 13.88 -12.63 13.58
N ASP A 142 14.12 -13.48 14.58
CA ASP A 142 13.11 -14.40 15.13
C ASP A 142 11.86 -13.65 15.63
N ALA A 143 12.06 -12.55 16.36
CA ALA A 143 10.96 -11.72 16.85
C ALA A 143 10.12 -11.12 15.70
N LEU A 144 10.77 -10.63 14.64
CA LEU A 144 10.06 -10.07 13.48
C LEU A 144 9.40 -11.15 12.65
N PHE A 145 10.08 -12.28 12.39
CA PHE A 145 9.48 -13.41 11.69
C PHE A 145 8.25 -13.92 12.43
N THR A 146 8.34 -14.11 13.75
CA THR A 146 7.22 -14.52 14.60
C THR A 146 6.07 -13.52 14.50
N LEU A 147 6.33 -12.21 14.67
CA LEU A 147 5.30 -11.19 14.58
C LEU A 147 4.59 -11.21 13.22
N ILE A 148 5.35 -11.22 12.13
CA ILE A 148 4.81 -11.16 10.77
C ILE A 148 4.03 -12.44 10.44
N HIS A 149 4.60 -13.62 10.68
CA HIS A 149 3.98 -14.89 10.28
C HIS A 149 2.81 -15.29 11.17
N SER A 150 2.72 -14.78 12.40
CA SER A 150 1.54 -14.96 13.26
C SER A 150 0.43 -13.94 13.00
N SER A 151 0.76 -12.76 12.47
CA SER A 151 -0.23 -11.72 12.16
C SER A 151 -0.79 -11.85 10.75
N ASP A 152 -0.01 -12.45 9.84
CA ASP A 152 -0.35 -12.64 8.44
C ASP A 152 -0.35 -14.14 8.10
N ASN A 153 -1.55 -14.75 8.16
CA ASN A 153 -1.71 -16.16 7.80
C ASN A 153 -1.42 -16.36 6.29
N PRO A 154 -1.10 -17.58 5.84
CA PRO A 154 -0.62 -17.82 4.48
C PRO A 154 -1.69 -17.70 3.38
N TRP A 155 -2.84 -17.06 3.62
CA TRP A 155 -3.99 -17.10 2.72
C TRP A 155 -4.24 -15.83 1.90
N ASN A 156 -3.82 -14.67 2.39
CA ASN A 156 -3.95 -13.39 1.69
C ASN A 156 -2.79 -13.17 0.69
N ALA A 157 -2.52 -14.19 -0.14
CA ALA A 157 -1.37 -14.22 -1.03
C ALA A 157 -1.56 -13.30 -2.26
N TRP A 158 -2.41 -13.70 -3.22
CA TRP A 158 -2.44 -13.08 -4.54
C TRP A 158 -3.69 -12.23 -4.81
N PRO A 159 -3.55 -11.05 -5.44
CA PRO A 159 -2.32 -10.30 -5.68
C PRO A 159 -1.71 -9.73 -4.39
N SER A 160 -0.39 -9.58 -4.32
CA SER A 160 0.28 -9.11 -3.10
C SER A 160 -0.07 -7.66 -2.74
N LEU A 161 -0.93 -7.47 -1.72
CA LEU A 161 -1.31 -6.14 -1.24
C LEU A 161 -0.14 -5.34 -0.66
N HIS A 162 0.86 -6.02 -0.10
CA HIS A 162 2.12 -5.42 0.35
C HIS A 162 2.77 -4.61 -0.76
N ILE A 163 2.80 -5.18 -1.98
CA ILE A 163 3.37 -4.54 -3.17
C ILE A 163 2.46 -3.44 -3.71
N VAL A 164 1.16 -3.70 -3.77
CA VAL A 164 0.18 -2.73 -4.26
C VAL A 164 0.20 -1.44 -3.44
N HIS A 165 0.11 -1.55 -2.12
CA HIS A 165 0.09 -0.39 -1.23
C HIS A 165 1.43 0.34 -1.19
N SER A 166 2.53 -0.39 -0.97
CA SER A 166 3.86 0.24 -0.91
C SER A 166 4.21 0.98 -2.19
N TYR A 167 3.84 0.45 -3.35
CA TYR A 167 4.07 1.11 -4.63
C TYR A 167 3.26 2.40 -4.78
N ILE A 168 1.95 2.36 -4.48
CA ILE A 168 1.09 3.56 -4.54
C ILE A 168 1.61 4.64 -3.58
N LEU A 169 1.99 4.25 -2.36
CA LEU A 169 2.56 5.16 -1.36
C LEU A 169 3.93 5.72 -1.80
N ALA A 170 4.83 4.89 -2.32
CA ALA A 170 6.12 5.31 -2.86
C ALA A 170 5.95 6.33 -3.99
N ARG A 171 5.00 6.07 -4.89
CA ARG A 171 4.67 6.93 -6.02
C ARG A 171 4.13 8.29 -5.59
N ILE A 172 3.17 8.32 -4.65
CA ILE A 172 2.62 9.61 -4.20
C ILE A 172 3.67 10.43 -3.43
N MET A 173 4.49 9.77 -2.60
CA MET A 173 5.63 10.41 -1.94
C MET A 173 6.60 10.99 -2.97
N THR A 174 6.88 10.25 -4.05
CA THR A 174 7.71 10.73 -5.16
C THR A 174 7.12 11.99 -5.82
N VAL A 175 5.82 12.00 -6.10
CA VAL A 175 5.12 13.18 -6.67
C VAL A 175 5.27 14.40 -5.76
N TRP A 176 5.05 14.23 -4.46
CA TRP A 176 5.16 15.33 -3.52
C TRP A 176 6.59 15.82 -3.33
N ILE A 177 7.56 14.91 -3.22
CA ILE A 177 8.98 15.26 -3.10
C ILE A 177 9.45 15.99 -4.35
N ALA A 178 9.13 15.49 -5.55
CA ALA A 178 9.54 16.11 -6.82
C ALA A 178 8.92 17.51 -7.03
N ARG A 179 7.72 17.75 -6.49
CA ARG A 179 7.07 19.07 -6.56
C ARG A 179 7.63 20.07 -5.55
N ARG A 180 8.29 19.60 -4.48
CA ARG A 180 8.96 20.52 -3.56
C ARG A 180 10.02 21.28 -4.36
N LYS A 181 10.16 22.58 -4.08
CA LYS A 181 11.30 23.40 -4.51
C LYS A 181 12.27 23.49 -3.34
N PRO A 182 12.99 22.41 -2.99
CA PRO A 182 13.76 22.40 -1.75
C PRO A 182 14.99 23.29 -1.87
N SER A 183 15.36 23.91 -0.75
CA SER A 183 16.66 24.60 -0.60
C SER A 183 17.85 23.64 -0.73
N SER A 184 17.64 22.33 -0.56
CA SER A 184 18.65 21.27 -0.70
C SER A 184 18.14 20.14 -1.60
N PRO A 185 18.36 20.21 -2.93
CA PRO A 185 17.90 19.18 -3.87
C PRO A 185 18.60 17.82 -3.67
N ILE A 186 19.85 17.83 -3.20
CA ILE A 186 20.64 16.60 -3.00
C ILE A 186 19.99 15.68 -1.96
N LEU A 187 19.57 16.23 -0.81
CA LEU A 187 18.96 15.45 0.26
C LEU A 187 17.67 14.76 -0.18
N TRP A 188 16.82 15.48 -0.93
CA TRP A 188 15.56 14.93 -1.42
C TRP A 188 15.75 13.90 -2.52
N ASN A 189 16.76 14.06 -3.38
CA ASN A 189 17.12 13.03 -4.36
C ASN A 189 17.63 11.76 -3.67
N LEU A 190 18.43 11.89 -2.61
CA LEU A 190 18.86 10.74 -1.80
C LEU A 190 17.67 10.06 -1.12
N ALA A 191 16.72 10.83 -0.57
CA ALA A 191 15.51 10.27 0.02
C ALA A 191 14.68 9.46 -0.99
N LEU A 192 14.58 9.92 -2.25
CA LEU A 192 13.93 9.16 -3.32
C LEU A 192 14.68 7.87 -3.65
N ILE A 193 16.01 7.90 -3.71
CA ILE A 193 16.81 6.70 -3.94
C ILE A 193 16.58 5.68 -2.83
N ILE A 194 16.62 6.12 -1.57
CA ILE A 194 16.37 5.27 -0.40
C ILE A 194 14.95 4.68 -0.47
N LEU A 195 13.95 5.50 -0.78
CA LEU A 195 12.56 5.05 -0.89
C LEU A 195 12.37 3.94 -1.93
N TRP A 196 12.95 4.09 -3.12
CA TRP A 196 12.81 3.11 -4.19
C TRP A 196 13.71 1.88 -3.99
N LEU A 197 14.86 2.05 -3.34
CA LEU A 197 15.69 0.93 -2.90
C LEU A 197 14.94 0.08 -1.87
N GLU A 198 14.33 0.72 -0.89
CA GLU A 198 13.52 0.05 0.13
C GLU A 198 12.33 -0.69 -0.49
N TRP A 199 11.63 -0.05 -1.44
CA TRP A 199 10.54 -0.72 -2.15
C TRP A 199 11.02 -1.96 -2.93
N ALA A 200 12.20 -1.89 -3.56
CA ALA A 200 12.78 -3.04 -4.26
C ALA A 200 13.20 -4.16 -3.29
N LEU A 201 13.75 -3.80 -2.11
CA LEU A 201 14.07 -4.75 -1.06
C LEU A 201 12.81 -5.39 -0.47
N LEU A 202 11.73 -4.63 -0.30
CA LEU A 202 10.42 -5.16 0.10
C LEU A 202 9.87 -6.14 -0.95
N ALA A 203 9.97 -5.82 -2.24
CA ALA A 203 9.53 -6.72 -3.30
C ALA A 203 10.32 -8.05 -3.32
N LEU A 204 11.60 -8.01 -2.97
CA LEU A 204 12.42 -9.21 -2.79
C LEU A 204 12.11 -9.92 -1.46
N SER A 205 11.82 -9.17 -0.40
CA SER A 205 11.60 -9.72 0.93
C SER A 205 10.35 -10.58 1.00
N ILE A 206 9.27 -10.23 0.29
CA ILE A 206 8.06 -11.06 0.30
C ILE A 206 8.31 -12.50 -0.20
N LEU A 207 9.29 -12.69 -1.10
CA LEU A 207 9.68 -14.00 -1.62
C LEU A 207 10.64 -14.71 -0.66
N THR A 208 11.67 -13.98 -0.20
CA THR A 208 12.73 -14.52 0.67
C THR A 208 12.30 -14.68 2.13
N THR A 209 11.10 -14.21 2.50
CA THR A 209 10.46 -14.46 3.81
C THR A 209 9.33 -15.49 3.70
N LYS A 210 9.12 -16.12 2.54
CA LYS A 210 8.06 -17.14 2.31
C LYS A 210 6.66 -16.61 2.64
N GLN A 211 6.43 -15.36 2.25
CA GLN A 211 5.15 -14.69 2.41
C GLN A 211 4.32 -14.69 1.11
N HIS A 212 4.98 -14.77 -0.05
CA HIS A 212 4.34 -14.70 -1.37
C HIS A 212 5.10 -15.58 -2.38
N TYR A 213 4.37 -16.12 -3.35
CA TYR A 213 4.92 -16.68 -4.58
C TYR A 213 5.35 -15.57 -5.55
N LEU A 214 6.21 -15.89 -6.52
CA LEU A 214 6.63 -14.97 -7.57
C LEU A 214 5.44 -14.48 -8.40
N PHE A 215 4.44 -15.34 -8.61
CA PHE A 215 3.19 -14.96 -9.27
C PHE A 215 2.50 -13.79 -8.55
N ASP A 216 2.42 -13.85 -7.22
CA ASP A 216 1.72 -12.87 -6.39
C ASP A 216 2.42 -11.50 -6.45
N LEU A 217 3.76 -11.50 -6.50
CA LEU A 217 4.58 -10.31 -6.74
C LEU A 217 4.26 -9.70 -8.11
N ILE A 218 4.29 -10.50 -9.18
CA ILE A 218 4.03 -10.02 -10.54
C ILE A 218 2.61 -9.44 -10.65
N MET A 219 1.61 -10.16 -10.14
CA MET A 219 0.22 -9.70 -10.15
C MET A 219 0.05 -8.45 -9.27
N GLY A 220 0.74 -8.38 -8.13
CA GLY A 220 0.78 -7.19 -7.28
C GLY A 220 1.32 -5.97 -8.03
N ILE A 221 2.43 -6.12 -8.76
CA ILE A 221 2.99 -5.04 -9.60
C ILE A 221 2.01 -4.60 -10.68
N ILE A 222 1.33 -5.54 -11.36
CA ILE A 222 0.34 -5.23 -12.40
C ILE A 222 -0.82 -4.42 -11.81
N VAL A 223 -1.40 -4.89 -10.70
CA VAL A 223 -2.51 -4.19 -10.01
C VAL A 223 -2.05 -2.80 -9.55
N ALA A 224 -0.87 -2.71 -8.94
CA ALA A 224 -0.29 -1.44 -8.50
C ALA A 224 -0.12 -0.44 -9.65
N HIS A 225 0.38 -0.93 -10.80
CA HIS A 225 0.58 -0.10 -11.98
C HIS A 225 -0.75 0.41 -12.54
N LEU A 226 -1.74 -0.47 -12.70
CA LEU A 226 -3.07 -0.09 -13.21
C LEU A 226 -3.79 0.90 -12.29
N ALA A 227 -3.70 0.69 -10.98
CA ALA A 227 -4.22 1.60 -9.96
C ALA A 227 -3.51 2.97 -10.05
N TRP A 228 -2.18 2.97 -10.15
CA TRP A 228 -1.42 4.21 -10.30
C TRP A 228 -1.72 4.93 -11.61
N SER A 229 -1.83 4.22 -12.74
CA SER A 229 -2.24 4.82 -14.02
C SER A 229 -3.62 5.47 -13.92
N SER A 230 -4.55 4.86 -13.19
CA SER A 230 -5.88 5.43 -12.94
C SER A 230 -5.81 6.68 -12.07
N LEU A 231 -4.91 6.70 -11.07
CA LEU A 231 -4.60 7.89 -10.26
C LEU A 231 -3.96 9.01 -11.09
N GLN A 232 -3.03 8.69 -11.98
CA GLN A 232 -2.36 9.67 -12.83
C GLN A 232 -3.35 10.41 -13.73
N LYS A 233 -4.34 9.70 -14.28
CA LYS A 233 -5.40 10.34 -15.10
C LYS A 233 -6.18 11.37 -14.29
N ILE A 234 -6.62 11.03 -13.07
CA ILE A 234 -7.37 11.98 -12.23
C ILE A 234 -6.46 13.10 -11.67
N PHE A 235 -5.16 12.84 -11.46
CA PHE A 235 -4.20 13.89 -11.14
C PHE A 235 -3.93 14.84 -12.31
N SER A 236 -4.02 14.36 -13.55
CA SER A 236 -3.99 15.21 -14.74
C SER A 236 -5.22 16.12 -14.75
N ASP A 237 -6.42 15.57 -14.54
CA ASP A 237 -7.64 16.38 -14.43
C ASP A 237 -7.50 17.45 -13.32
N LEU A 238 -6.88 17.11 -12.17
CA LEU A 238 -6.57 18.08 -11.10
C LEU A 238 -5.53 19.13 -11.52
N ASN A 239 -4.55 18.78 -12.36
CA ASN A 239 -3.59 19.75 -12.90
C ASN A 239 -4.29 20.77 -13.79
N ASP A 240 -5.16 20.30 -14.67
CA ASP A 240 -5.80 21.14 -15.69
C ASP A 240 -6.84 22.06 -15.08
N LEU A 241 -7.61 21.57 -14.09
CA LEU A 241 -8.67 22.34 -13.43
C LEU A 241 -8.17 23.23 -12.28
N GLY A 242 -7.09 22.81 -11.63
CA GLY A 242 -6.68 23.35 -10.33
C GLY A 242 -7.59 22.90 -9.17
N PRO A 243 -7.12 23.04 -7.91
CA PRO A 243 -7.78 22.47 -6.74
C PRO A 243 -9.18 23.02 -6.48
N TYR A 244 -9.40 24.33 -6.70
CA TYR A 244 -10.70 24.97 -6.47
C TYR A 244 -11.79 24.45 -7.43
N GLN A 245 -11.52 24.45 -8.73
CA GLN A 245 -12.50 24.00 -9.71
C GLN A 245 -12.71 22.48 -9.61
N PHE A 246 -11.63 21.72 -9.35
CA PHE A 246 -11.74 20.28 -9.11
C PHE A 246 -12.65 19.98 -7.92
N SER A 247 -12.44 20.64 -6.77
CA SER A 247 -13.25 20.40 -5.58
C SER A 247 -14.72 20.75 -5.81
N LYS A 248 -15.01 21.83 -6.54
CA LYS A 248 -16.37 22.22 -6.93
C LYS A 248 -17.09 21.16 -7.78
N ILE A 249 -16.40 20.52 -8.73
CA ILE A 249 -16.99 19.47 -9.58
C ILE A 249 -17.46 18.26 -8.77
N TYR A 250 -16.80 17.97 -7.65
CA TYR A 250 -17.10 16.81 -6.81
C TYR A 250 -17.85 17.17 -5.52
N ASP A 251 -18.46 18.35 -5.47
CA ASP A 251 -19.22 18.86 -4.31
C ASP A 251 -18.39 18.93 -3.01
N TRP A 252 -17.08 19.13 -3.17
CA TRP A 252 -16.13 19.43 -2.10
C TRP A 252 -16.03 20.95 -1.94
N VAL A 253 -17.11 21.53 -1.46
CA VAL A 253 -17.23 22.96 -1.14
C VAL A 253 -17.11 23.17 0.37
N ASP A 254 -16.77 24.40 0.78
CA ASP A 254 -16.71 24.83 2.19
C ASP A 254 -18.09 24.81 2.87
#